data_AF-A0A4R0DG75-F1
#
_entry.id   AF-A0A4R0DG75-F1
#
_cell.length_a   1.000
_cell.length_b   1.000
_cell.length_c   1.000
_cell.angle_alpha   90.00
_cell.angle_beta   90.00
_cell.angle_gamma   90.00
#
_symmetry.space_group_name_H-M   'P 1'
#
loop_
_entity.id
_entity.type
_entity.pdbx_description
1 polymer ?
#
loop_
_entity_poly.entity_id
_entity_poly.type
_entity_poly.pdbx_seq_one_letter_code
_entity_poly.pdbx_strand_id
1 'polypeptide(L)'
;MSNQIPALKQKINAAVKALMKDAFDAHSNDFHVFIDFSGHVDLFEIRVYLDGCSEDSKSIYICCTYTQPLPYERRKIEAWKKSLSELIEARKKLKQLKEEQSKKLWSDHA
;
A
#
# COMPACT_ATOMS: atom_id res chain seq x y z
N MET A 1 -16.20 -17.12 -22.60
CA MET A 1 -15.09 -16.53 -21.82
C MET A 1 -15.48 -16.56 -20.35
N SER A 2 -14.66 -17.16 -19.47
CA SER A 2 -14.97 -17.11 -18.03
C SER A 2 -14.81 -15.67 -17.53
N ASN A 3 -15.75 -15.22 -16.70
CA ASN A 3 -15.66 -13.89 -16.09
C ASN A 3 -14.48 -13.90 -15.10
N GLN A 4 -13.39 -13.21 -15.42
CA GLN A 4 -12.17 -13.16 -14.59
C GLN A 4 -12.30 -12.21 -13.38
N ILE A 5 -13.33 -11.36 -13.36
CA ILE A 5 -13.52 -10.32 -12.35
C ILE A 5 -13.64 -10.89 -10.92
N PRO A 6 -14.41 -11.97 -10.65
CA PRO A 6 -14.46 -12.56 -9.30
C PRO A 6 -13.09 -13.01 -8.78
N ALA A 7 -12.26 -13.60 -9.65
CA ALA A 7 -10.90 -14.00 -9.29
C ALA A 7 -10.01 -12.78 -9.00
N LEU A 8 -10.13 -11.70 -9.79
CA LEU A 8 -9.40 -10.45 -9.53
C LEU A 8 -9.83 -9.78 -8.23
N LYS A 9 -11.14 -9.77 -7.91
CA LYS A 9 -11.65 -9.28 -6.62
C LYS A 9 -11.01 -9.99 -5.44
N GLN A 10 -10.93 -11.32 -5.48
CA GLN A 10 -10.29 -12.11 -4.43
C GLN A 10 -8.80 -11.76 -4.31
N LYS A 11 -8.08 -11.64 -5.43
CA LYS A 11 -6.66 -11.26 -5.45
C LYS A 11 -6.43 -9.85 -4.87
N ILE A 12 -7.29 -8.89 -5.18
CA ILE A 12 -7.21 -7.53 -4.64
C ILE A 12 -7.44 -7.55 -3.14
N ASN A 13 -8.47 -8.22 -2.65
CA ASN A 13 -8.72 -8.34 -1.21
C ASN A 13 -7.55 -8.99 -0.47
N ALA A 14 -6.94 -10.02 -1.07
CA ALA A 14 -5.74 -10.63 -0.52
C ALA A 14 -4.53 -9.67 -0.51
N ALA A 15 -4.35 -8.90 -1.58
CA ALA A 15 -3.27 -7.91 -1.69
C ALA A 15 -3.44 -6.76 -0.66
N VAL A 16 -4.66 -6.25 -0.48
CA VAL A 16 -4.96 -5.24 0.57
C VAL A 16 -4.63 -5.78 1.95
N LYS A 17 -5.10 -6.99 2.29
CA LYS A 17 -4.82 -7.62 3.60
C LYS A 17 -3.33 -7.82 3.83
N ALA A 18 -2.61 -8.31 2.82
CA ALA A 18 -1.17 -8.51 2.91
C ALA A 18 -0.42 -7.19 3.08
N LEU A 19 -0.83 -6.14 2.37
CA LEU A 19 -0.23 -4.81 2.47
C LEU A 19 -0.53 -4.15 3.82
N MET A 20 -1.76 -4.24 4.33
CA MET A 20 -2.11 -3.78 5.68
C MET A 20 -1.27 -4.48 6.75
N LYS A 21 -1.10 -5.81 6.64
CA LYS A 21 -0.26 -6.57 7.57
C LYS A 21 1.20 -6.12 7.51
N ASP A 22 1.78 -6.06 6.31
CA ASP A 22 3.17 -5.63 6.13
C ASP A 22 3.39 -4.19 6.64
N ALA A 23 2.41 -3.30 6.46
CA ALA A 23 2.43 -1.93 6.95
C ALA A 23 2.38 -1.85 8.48
N PHE A 24 1.54 -2.68 9.12
CA PHE A 24 1.50 -2.80 10.57
C PHE A 24 2.83 -3.34 11.13
N ASP A 25 3.38 -4.39 10.51
CA ASP A 25 4.64 -5.01 10.95
C ASP A 25 5.86 -4.08 10.75
N ALA A 26 5.85 -3.23 9.72
CA ALA A 26 6.93 -2.27 9.46
C ALA A 26 6.89 -1.06 10.41
N HIS A 27 5.75 -0.80 11.04
CA HIS A 27 5.54 0.36 11.88
C HIS A 27 6.46 0.35 13.10
N SER A 28 7.19 1.45 13.30
CA SER A 28 8.16 1.61 14.38
C SER A 28 8.40 3.10 14.65
N ASN A 29 9.10 3.43 15.73
CA ASN A 29 9.37 4.81 16.13
C ASN A 29 10.12 5.60 15.05
N ASP A 30 11.03 4.92 14.33
CA ASP A 30 11.88 5.44 13.25
C ASP A 30 11.25 5.23 11.84
N PHE A 31 10.08 4.60 11.76
CA PHE A 31 9.40 4.30 10.51
C PHE A 31 7.89 4.25 10.74
N HIS A 32 7.25 5.42 10.71
CA HIS A 32 5.82 5.52 10.95
C HIS A 32 5.05 5.28 9.65
N VAL A 33 4.21 4.24 9.63
CA VAL A 33 3.33 3.96 8.49
C VAL A 33 1.93 4.47 8.78
N PHE A 34 1.44 5.36 7.92
CA PHE A 34 0.07 5.85 7.90
C PHE A 34 -0.75 5.07 6.87
N ILE A 35 -1.92 4.61 7.28
CA ILE A 35 -2.86 3.88 6.44
C ILE A 35 -4.22 4.56 6.58
N ASP A 36 -4.83 4.93 5.46
CA ASP A 36 -6.23 5.33 5.39
C ASP A 36 -7.01 4.34 4.52
N PHE A 37 -8.13 3.85 5.05
CA PHE A 37 -9.06 3.01 4.32
C PHE A 37 -10.46 3.62 4.38
N SER A 38 -10.82 4.30 3.30
CA SER A 38 -12.13 4.90 3.13
C SER A 38 -13.07 3.90 2.45
N GLY A 39 -13.60 2.96 3.24
CA GLY A 39 -14.41 1.84 2.75
C GLY A 39 -15.68 2.21 1.98
N HIS A 40 -16.23 3.41 2.18
CA HIS A 40 -17.40 3.91 1.45
C HIS A 40 -17.11 4.29 -0.01
N VAL A 41 -15.83 4.56 -0.33
CA VAL A 41 -15.34 4.86 -1.69
C VAL A 41 -14.34 3.81 -2.19
N ASP A 42 -14.24 2.66 -1.49
CA ASP A 42 -13.28 1.59 -1.80
C ASP A 42 -11.81 2.09 -1.88
N LEU A 43 -11.46 3.23 -1.27
CA LEU A 43 -10.15 3.85 -1.40
C LEU A 43 -9.19 3.36 -0.32
N PHE A 44 -7.95 3.08 -0.72
CA PHE A 44 -6.88 2.63 0.16
C PHE A 44 -5.62 3.46 -0.10
N GLU A 45 -5.16 4.15 0.94
CA GLU A 45 -3.98 5.02 0.90
C GLU A 45 -2.95 4.60 1.94
N ILE A 46 -1.67 4.64 1.54
CA ILE A 46 -0.53 4.45 2.42
C ILE A 46 0.49 5.57 2.21
N ARG A 47 0.97 6.10 3.34
CA ARG A 47 2.11 7.00 3.42
C ARG A 47 3.07 6.53 4.50
N VAL A 48 4.35 6.84 4.35
CA VAL A 48 5.40 6.51 5.33
C VAL A 48 6.11 7.77 5.74
N TYR A 49 6.38 7.95 7.03
CA TYR A 49 7.25 8.99 7.54
C TYR A 49 8.54 8.32 8.01
N LEU A 50 9.63 8.62 7.29
CA LEU A 50 10.97 8.17 7.68
C LEU A 50 11.40 8.94 8.92
N ASP A 51 12.16 8.29 9.79
CA ASP A 51 12.65 8.84 11.06
C ASP A 51 11.51 9.17 12.07
N GLY A 52 10.30 8.69 11.82
CA GLY A 52 9.12 8.85 12.70
C GLY A 52 8.18 9.99 12.31
N CYS A 53 7.13 10.19 13.11
CA CYS A 53 6.11 11.22 12.88
C CYS A 53 6.31 12.38 13.87
N SER A 54 6.76 13.53 13.37
CA SER A 54 6.89 14.81 14.05
C SER A 54 6.21 15.92 13.22
N GLU A 55 6.09 17.12 13.76
CA GLU A 55 5.43 18.25 13.08
C GLU A 55 6.06 18.61 11.72
N ASP A 56 7.37 18.35 11.55
CA ASP A 56 8.11 18.61 10.30
C ASP A 56 8.28 17.35 9.42
N SER A 57 7.73 16.21 9.83
CA SER A 57 7.95 14.95 9.13
C SER A 57 7.39 14.98 7.71
N LYS A 58 8.27 14.86 6.72
CA LYS A 58 7.88 14.69 5.33
C LYS A 58 7.42 13.25 5.10
N SER A 59 6.20 13.10 4.60
CA SER A 59 5.68 11.79 4.21
C SER A 59 6.19 11.38 2.82
N ILE A 60 6.60 10.14 2.68
CA ILE A 60 6.77 9.46 1.40
C ILE A 60 5.45 8.79 1.03
N TYR A 61 4.91 9.20 -0.11
CA TYR A 61 3.73 8.59 -0.69
C TYR A 61 4.04 7.17 -1.20
N ILE A 62 3.25 6.18 -0.77
CA ILE A 62 3.35 4.80 -1.25
C ILE A 62 2.30 4.56 -2.34
N CYS A 63 1.02 4.72 -1.99
CA CYS A 63 -0.08 4.56 -2.94
C CYS A 63 -1.37 5.20 -2.42
N CYS A 64 -2.30 5.44 -3.35
CA CYS A 64 -3.70 5.79 -3.16
C CYS A 64 -4.44 5.12 -4.32
N THR A 65 -5.11 4.00 -4.02
CA THR A 65 -5.70 3.12 -5.03
C THR A 65 -7.08 2.68 -4.62
N TYR A 66 -7.94 2.44 -5.62
CA TYR A 66 -9.25 1.88 -5.38
C TYR A 66 -9.17 0.35 -5.31
N THR A 67 -9.60 -0.20 -4.19
CA THR A 67 -9.76 -1.65 -3.95
C THR A 67 -10.89 -2.27 -4.79
N GLN A 68 -11.75 -1.44 -5.38
CA GLN A 68 -12.66 -1.79 -6.45
C GLN A 68 -12.73 -0.66 -7.47
N PRO A 69 -12.77 -0.93 -8.79
CA PRO A 69 -12.96 0.11 -9.77
C PRO A 69 -14.25 0.92 -9.54
N LEU A 70 -14.23 2.17 -10.01
CA LEU A 70 -15.40 3.05 -10.01
C LEU A 70 -16.61 2.36 -10.67
N PRO A 71 -17.85 2.68 -10.26
CA PRO A 71 -19.04 1.96 -10.72
C PRO A 71 -19.14 1.74 -12.24
N TYR A 72 -18.77 2.75 -13.04
CA TYR A 72 -18.79 2.68 -14.51
C TYR A 72 -17.65 1.84 -15.12
N GLU A 73 -16.63 1.48 -14.34
CA GLU A 73 -15.47 0.69 -14.77
C GLU A 73 -15.50 -0.76 -14.30
N ARG A 74 -16.45 -1.13 -13.45
CA ARG A 74 -16.52 -2.47 -12.84
C ARG A 74 -16.65 -3.61 -13.85
N ARG A 75 -17.06 -3.35 -15.09
CA ARG A 75 -17.08 -4.34 -16.19
C ARG A 75 -15.77 -4.43 -16.96
N LYS A 76 -14.86 -3.47 -16.79
CA LYS A 76 -13.56 -3.40 -17.48
C LYS A 76 -12.53 -4.20 -16.69
N ILE A 77 -12.09 -5.33 -17.24
CA ILE A 77 -11.07 -6.19 -16.62
C ILE A 77 -9.77 -5.41 -16.35
N GLU A 78 -9.38 -4.51 -17.25
CA GLU A 78 -8.16 -3.72 -17.09
C GLU A 78 -8.18 -2.78 -15.89
N ALA A 79 -9.35 -2.28 -15.49
CA ALA A 79 -9.47 -1.47 -14.28
C ALA A 79 -9.19 -2.30 -13.01
N TRP A 80 -9.69 -3.53 -12.97
CA TRP A 80 -9.39 -4.46 -11.88
C TRP A 80 -7.90 -4.86 -11.84
N LYS A 81 -7.29 -5.12 -13.00
CA LYS A 81 -5.86 -5.42 -13.08
C LYS A 81 -5.00 -4.24 -12.62
N LYS A 82 -5.38 -3.01 -12.96
CA LYS A 82 -4.71 -1.80 -12.51
C LYS A 82 -4.69 -1.70 -10.98
N SER A 83 -5.86 -1.81 -10.32
CA SER A 83 -5.96 -1.83 -8.86
C SER A 83 -5.04 -2.89 -8.23
N LEU A 84 -5.06 -4.11 -8.78
CA LEU A 84 -4.21 -5.19 -8.27
C LEU A 84 -2.72 -4.87 -8.45
N SER A 85 -2.32 -4.34 -9.60
CA SER A 85 -0.93 -3.96 -9.87
C SER A 85 -0.44 -2.87 -8.92
N GLU A 86 -1.26 -1.83 -8.70
CA GLU A 86 -0.91 -0.73 -7.78
C GLU A 86 -0.71 -1.22 -6.35
N LEU A 87 -1.54 -2.15 -5.87
CA LEU A 87 -1.37 -2.76 -4.55
C LEU A 87 -0.10 -3.60 -4.43
N ILE A 88 0.27 -4.34 -5.49
CA ILE A 88 1.50 -5.13 -5.52
C ILE A 88 2.74 -4.22 -5.51
N GLU A 89 2.74 -3.16 -6.32
CA GLU A 89 3.84 -2.20 -6.37
C GLU A 89 3.96 -1.41 -5.05
N ALA A 90 2.84 -1.01 -4.45
CA ALA A 90 2.81 -0.39 -3.12
C ALA A 90 3.50 -1.27 -2.07
N ARG A 91 3.21 -2.57 -2.07
CA ARG A 91 3.81 -3.54 -1.16
C ARG A 91 5.32 -3.69 -1.37
N LYS A 92 5.79 -3.71 -2.62
CA LYS A 92 7.24 -3.75 -2.92
C LYS A 92 7.93 -2.49 -2.42
N LYS A 93 7.35 -1.32 -2.70
CA LYS A 93 7.89 -0.03 -2.29
C LYS A 93 7.98 0.11 -0.76
N LEU A 94 6.96 -0.34 -0.03
CA LEU A 94 6.98 -0.35 1.44
C LEU A 94 8.15 -1.18 1.99
N LYS A 95 8.36 -2.38 1.45
CA LYS A 95 9.47 -3.26 1.87
C LYS A 95 10.82 -2.64 1.57
N GLN A 96 11.00 -2.12 0.36
CA GLN A 96 12.23 -1.43 -0.04
C GLN A 96 12.57 -0.29 0.92
N LEU A 97 11.60 0.58 1.22
CA LEU A 97 11.82 1.69 2.14
C LEU A 97 12.18 1.23 3.56
N LYS A 98 11.56 0.16 4.07
CA LYS A 98 11.90 -0.36 5.39
C LYS A 98 13.30 -0.98 5.43
N GLU A 99 13.72 -1.66 4.36
CA GLU A 99 15.08 -2.20 4.22
C GLU A 99 16.13 -1.07 4.13
N GLU A 100 15.85 -0.03 3.36
CA GLU A 100 16.70 1.16 3.25
C GLU A 100 16.83 1.89 4.59
N GLN A 101 15.72 2.11 5.30
CA GLN A 101 15.74 2.73 6.63
C GLN A 101 16.54 1.88 7.64
N SER A 102 16.35 0.56 7.61
CA SER A 102 17.11 -0.35 8.47
C SER A 102 18.61 -0.22 8.21
N LYS A 103 19.05 -0.22 6.94
CA LYS A 103 20.47 -0.08 6.58
C LYS A 103 21.08 1.24 7.06
N LYS A 104 20.34 2.35 6.90
CA LYS A 104 20.78 3.69 7.34
C LYS A 104 21.07 3.72 8.85
N LEU A 105 20.20 3.11 9.66
CA LEU A 105 20.41 3.03 11.11
C LEU A 105 21.73 2.31 11.46
N TRP A 106 22.08 1.23 10.75
CA TRP A 106 23.31 0.50 11.00
C TRP A 106 24.56 1.23 10.49
N SER A 107 24.46 2.01 9.40
CA SER A 107 25.60 2.80 8.91
C SER A 107 25.92 4.00 9.80
N ASP A 108 24.92 4.60 10.46
CA ASP A 108 25.12 5.74 11.36
C ASP A 108 25.75 5.34 12.71
N HIS A 109 25.88 4.04 12.98
CA HIS A 109 26.43 3.47 14.22
C HIS A 109 27.79 2.75 14.01
N ALA A 110 28.38 2.81 12.81
CA ALA A 110 29.66 2.22 12.44
C ALA A 110 30.75 3.29 12.28
#